data_AF-A0AAV9G5X7-F1
#
_entry.id   AF-A0AAV9G5X7-F1
#
_cell.length_a   1.000
_cell.length_b   1.000
_cell.length_c   1.000
_cell.angle_alpha   90.00
_cell.angle_beta   90.00
_cell.angle_gamma   90.00
#
_symmetry.space_group_name_H-M   'P 1'
#
loop_
_entity.id
_entity.type
_entity.pdbx_description
1 polymer ?
#
loop_
_entity_poly.entity_id
_entity_poly.type
_entity_poly.pdbx_seq_one_letter_code
_entity_poly.pdbx_strand_id
1 'polypeptide(L)'
;MGQSSSTPLHLPPNFLTSTLPRTYTVALKKSWTKLTAILTDPHSGFSFAADWPEGYWSKLILYNGPTKEYAPLATAKPTGTMRKDFAITLPSISPHEPERTEIFRHGSSFSFKETYWFGFQVGYNAEKFEWRRSSGEEVWDAPGGGRFGWKLVRIGNGAGGEGYGITSDGMEVVAVWADYGLMSFSKIGTFEFRGSGATGELGNMWSVMAIMSCLCVWQDQVRTVTAAAA
;
A
#
# COMPACT_ATOMS: atom_id res chain seq x y z
N MET A 1 6.94 3.87 34.06
CA MET A 1 6.19 3.83 32.78
C MET A 1 6.84 4.82 31.83
N GLY A 2 7.74 4.35 30.96
CA GLY A 2 8.36 5.20 29.96
C GLY A 2 7.36 5.44 28.83
N GLN A 3 6.87 6.68 28.69
CA GLN A 3 6.19 7.07 27.47
C GLN A 3 7.24 7.08 26.35
N SER A 4 7.15 6.11 25.44
CA SER A 4 7.88 6.20 24.17
C SER A 4 7.26 7.37 23.42
N SER A 5 7.93 8.51 23.43
CA SER A 5 7.58 9.67 22.60
C SER A 5 7.77 9.25 21.14
N SER A 6 6.71 8.73 20.53
CA SER A 6 6.67 8.57 19.08
C SER A 6 6.74 9.96 18.46
N THR A 7 7.77 10.21 17.65
CA THR A 7 7.84 11.42 16.83
C THR A 7 6.56 11.53 16.01
N PRO A 8 5.81 12.64 16.09
CA PRO A 8 4.58 12.80 15.32
C PRO A 8 4.87 12.73 13.81
N LEU A 9 4.02 12.01 13.09
CA LEU A 9 4.04 11.90 11.64
C LEU A 9 3.45 13.18 11.03
N HIS A 10 4.30 13.97 10.39
CA HIS A 10 3.87 15.18 9.68
C HIS A 10 4.06 15.00 8.18
N LEU A 11 3.08 15.46 7.40
CA LEU A 11 3.18 15.39 5.95
C LEU A 11 4.29 16.37 5.52
N PRO A 12 5.34 15.89 4.83
CA PRO A 12 6.45 16.76 4.49
C PRO A 12 6.01 17.78 3.43
N PRO A 13 6.55 19.02 3.42
CA PRO A 13 6.04 20.10 2.57
C PRO A 13 6.01 19.79 1.07
N ASN A 14 6.95 18.97 0.59
CA ASN A 14 6.99 18.51 -0.80
C ASN A 14 5.79 17.63 -1.17
N PHE A 15 5.18 16.94 -0.21
CA PHE A 15 3.98 16.13 -0.40
C PHE A 15 2.69 16.94 -0.48
N LEU A 16 2.69 18.24 -0.19
CA LEU A 16 1.49 19.06 -0.34
C LEU A 16 1.32 19.57 -1.78
N THR A 17 2.40 19.57 -2.56
CA THR A 17 2.44 20.26 -3.86
C THR A 17 2.92 19.39 -5.02
N SER A 18 3.56 18.24 -4.75
CA SER A 18 4.01 17.32 -5.81
C SER A 18 2.98 16.23 -6.07
N THR A 19 2.76 15.93 -7.35
CA THR A 19 2.12 14.68 -7.75
C THR A 19 3.12 13.55 -7.53
N LEU A 20 2.68 12.51 -6.84
CA LEU A 20 3.53 11.33 -6.65
C LEU A 20 3.76 10.62 -7.99
N PRO A 21 4.94 10.01 -8.18
CA PRO A 21 5.17 9.17 -9.34
C PRO A 21 4.14 8.06 -9.46
N ARG A 22 3.86 7.70 -10.72
CA ARG A 22 2.83 6.71 -11.05
C ARG A 22 3.24 5.28 -10.74
N THR A 23 4.53 4.96 -10.89
CA THR A 23 5.02 3.57 -10.82
C THR A 23 6.17 3.45 -9.83
N TYR A 24 6.20 2.36 -9.06
CA TYR A 24 7.32 2.02 -8.19
C TYR A 24 7.71 0.56 -8.39
N THR A 25 8.95 0.32 -8.77
CA THR A 25 9.54 -1.01 -8.62
C THR A 25 9.96 -1.19 -7.17
N VAL A 26 9.63 -2.32 -6.58
CA VAL A 26 9.89 -2.60 -5.17
C VAL A 26 10.90 -3.72 -5.03
N ALA A 27 12.02 -3.40 -4.40
CA ALA A 27 13.13 -4.31 -4.18
C ALA A 27 13.39 -4.51 -2.69
N LEU A 28 13.60 -5.75 -2.26
CA LEU A 28 14.04 -6.01 -0.89
C LEU A 28 15.55 -5.88 -0.82
N LYS A 29 16.01 -5.10 0.16
CA LYS A 29 17.39 -5.06 0.60
C LYS A 29 17.51 -5.86 1.88
N LYS A 30 17.94 -7.11 1.77
CA LYS A 30 18.23 -7.95 2.94
C LYS A 30 19.57 -7.55 3.53
N SER A 31 19.57 -7.25 4.82
CA SER A 31 20.76 -7.45 5.66
C SER A 31 20.44 -8.56 6.67
N TRP A 32 21.46 -9.13 7.31
CA TRP A 32 21.28 -10.21 8.29
C TRP A 32 20.37 -9.85 9.47
N THR A 33 20.09 -8.56 9.70
CA THR A 33 19.27 -8.08 10.83
C THR A 33 18.09 -7.20 10.43
N LYS A 34 17.97 -6.80 9.17
CA LYS A 34 16.98 -5.79 8.75
C LYS A 34 16.38 -6.15 7.41
N LEU A 35 15.07 -6.04 7.35
CA LEU A 35 14.29 -6.22 6.15
C LEU A 35 13.73 -4.87 5.72
N THR A 36 14.30 -4.31 4.67
CA THR A 36 13.87 -3.03 4.13
C THR A 36 13.49 -3.23 2.66
N ALA A 37 12.28 -2.81 2.29
CA ALA A 37 11.89 -2.68 0.89
C ALA A 37 12.19 -1.25 0.42
N ILE A 38 12.72 -1.10 -0.78
CA ILE A 38 12.92 0.20 -1.43
C ILE A 38 11.96 0.26 -2.61
N LEU A 39 11.07 1.26 -2.60
CA LEU A 39 10.15 1.57 -3.67
C LEU A 39 10.79 2.68 -4.48
N THR A 40 11.11 2.44 -5.75
CA THR A 40 11.79 3.41 -6.61
C THR A 40 10.99 3.66 -7.86
N ASP A 41 10.71 4.93 -8.15
CA ASP A 41 10.20 5.32 -9.46
C ASP A 41 11.33 5.28 -10.50
N PRO A 42 11.18 4.55 -11.61
CA PRO A 42 12.25 4.33 -12.56
C PRO A 42 12.66 5.59 -13.36
N HIS A 43 11.87 6.68 -13.31
CA HIS A 43 12.07 7.85 -14.17
C HIS A 43 12.52 9.11 -13.41
N SER A 44 12.02 9.32 -12.20
CA SER A 44 12.24 10.53 -11.41
C SER A 44 13.29 10.35 -10.32
N GLY A 45 13.67 9.10 -10.00
CA GLY A 45 14.53 8.79 -8.85
C GLY A 45 13.84 9.00 -7.49
N PHE A 46 12.56 9.37 -7.49
CA PHE A 46 11.75 9.45 -6.29
C PHE A 46 11.65 8.07 -5.64
N SER A 47 11.80 8.00 -4.32
CA SER A 47 11.85 6.73 -3.61
C SER A 47 11.33 6.77 -2.19
N PHE A 48 10.83 5.63 -1.74
CA PHE A 48 10.49 5.34 -0.35
C PHE A 48 11.26 4.15 0.16
N ALA A 49 11.48 4.11 1.47
CA ALA A 49 11.90 2.93 2.18
C ALA A 49 10.76 2.45 3.07
N ALA A 50 10.54 1.14 3.10
CA ALA A 50 9.61 0.50 4.00
C ALA A 50 10.38 -0.51 4.86
N ASP A 51 10.26 -0.42 6.18
CA ASP A 51 11.01 -1.24 7.12
C ASP A 51 10.09 -2.01 8.06
N TRP A 52 10.52 -3.22 8.41
CA TRP A 52 9.89 -4.08 9.41
C TRP A 52 10.89 -4.33 10.54
N PRO A 53 10.92 -3.47 11.59
CA PRO A 53 12.02 -3.45 12.57
C PRO A 53 12.27 -4.77 13.29
N GLU A 54 11.21 -5.57 13.49
CA GLU A 54 11.27 -6.88 14.16
C GLU A 54 10.80 -8.01 13.22
N GLY A 55 10.95 -7.80 11.90
CA GLY A 55 10.56 -8.76 10.87
C GLY A 55 9.07 -8.73 10.54
N TYR A 56 8.62 -9.69 9.72
CA TYR A 56 7.27 -9.65 9.11
C TYR A 56 6.10 -9.68 10.09
N TRP A 57 6.31 -10.05 11.36
CA TRP A 57 5.25 -10.03 12.38
C TRP A 57 5.13 -8.69 13.12
N SER A 58 6.01 -7.73 12.82
CA SER A 58 6.07 -6.41 13.45
C SER A 58 5.23 -5.37 12.72
N LYS A 59 5.24 -4.13 13.25
CA LYS A 59 4.77 -2.96 12.51
C LYS A 59 5.60 -2.75 11.24
N LEU A 60 4.97 -2.14 10.24
CA LEU A 60 5.57 -1.58 9.04
C LEU A 60 5.75 -0.06 9.23
N ILE A 61 6.88 0.47 8.78
CA ILE A 61 7.14 1.93 8.75
C ILE A 61 7.54 2.31 7.33
N LEU A 62 6.86 3.31 6.75
CA LEU A 62 7.23 3.93 5.48
C LEU A 62 7.97 5.23 5.76
N TYR A 63 9.06 5.47 5.04
CA TYR A 63 9.91 6.65 5.17
C TYR A 63 9.89 7.48 3.88
N ASN A 64 9.94 8.81 4.03
CA ASN A 64 9.96 9.76 2.91
C ASN A 64 11.36 9.88 2.27
N GLY A 65 11.89 8.75 1.78
CA GLY A 65 13.18 8.69 1.10
C GLY A 65 13.72 7.26 1.04
N PRO A 66 14.88 7.04 0.41
CA PRO A 66 15.42 5.70 0.13
C PRO A 66 15.97 4.96 1.37
N THR A 67 16.02 5.61 2.54
CA THR A 67 16.57 5.04 3.78
C THR A 67 15.74 5.41 5.00
N LYS A 68 15.96 4.68 6.11
CA LYS A 68 15.34 4.94 7.42
C LYS A 68 15.84 6.20 8.15
N GLU A 69 16.80 6.91 7.56
CA GLU A 69 17.31 8.19 8.09
C GLU A 69 16.37 9.35 7.76
N TYR A 70 15.49 9.15 6.78
CA TYR A 70 14.44 10.10 6.42
C TYR A 70 13.30 10.05 7.45
N ALA A 71 12.49 11.11 7.49
CA ALA A 71 11.34 11.16 8.38
C ALA A 71 10.33 10.03 8.08
N PRO A 72 9.80 9.34 9.11
CA PRO A 72 8.68 8.43 8.93
C PRO A 72 7.49 9.17 8.33
N LEU A 73 6.88 8.57 7.31
CA LEU A 73 5.73 9.10 6.61
C LEU A 73 4.44 8.44 7.09
N ALA A 74 4.43 7.12 7.26
CA ALA A 74 3.28 6.37 7.73
C ALA A 74 3.71 5.11 8.48
N THR A 75 2.82 4.58 9.33
CA THR A 75 3.05 3.31 10.01
C THR A 75 1.84 2.40 9.88
N ALA A 76 2.05 1.09 9.91
CA ALA A 76 0.96 0.12 9.97
C ALA A 76 1.26 -0.95 11.03
N LYS A 77 0.29 -1.22 11.90
CA LYS A 77 0.41 -2.24 12.94
C LYS A 77 -0.58 -3.37 12.67
N PRO A 78 -0.12 -4.64 12.56
CA PRO A 78 -1.03 -5.78 12.49
C PRO A 78 -1.98 -5.82 13.71
N THR A 79 -3.27 -6.04 13.45
CA THR A 79 -4.34 -6.04 14.45
C THR A 79 -5.43 -7.05 14.09
N GLY A 80 -6.45 -7.18 14.92
CA GLY A 80 -7.59 -8.09 14.70
C GLY A 80 -7.22 -9.57 14.84
N THR A 81 -8.16 -10.43 14.47
CA THR A 81 -8.04 -11.89 14.56
C THR A 81 -6.94 -12.38 13.63
N MET A 82 -6.08 -13.28 14.13
CA MET A 82 -4.88 -13.77 13.41
C MET A 82 -3.93 -12.66 12.91
N ARG A 83 -4.10 -11.42 13.39
CA ARG A 83 -3.34 -10.24 12.97
C ARG A 83 -3.43 -9.97 11.46
N LYS A 84 -4.58 -10.23 10.82
CA LYS A 84 -4.78 -10.00 9.38
C LYS A 84 -5.26 -8.60 9.02
N ASP A 85 -5.84 -7.88 9.99
CA ASP A 85 -6.15 -6.46 9.83
C ASP A 85 -4.89 -5.62 10.11
N PHE A 86 -4.90 -4.36 9.69
CA PHE A 86 -3.85 -3.40 9.99
C PHE A 86 -4.45 -2.05 10.42
N ALA A 87 -3.95 -1.49 11.52
CA ALA A 87 -4.17 -0.09 11.86
C ALA A 87 -3.08 0.74 11.17
N ILE A 88 -3.46 1.54 10.16
CA ILE A 88 -2.56 2.36 9.37
C ILE A 88 -2.66 3.80 9.85
N THR A 89 -1.59 4.31 10.46
CA THR A 89 -1.48 5.70 10.92
C THR A 89 -0.81 6.54 9.84
N LEU A 90 -1.53 7.56 9.39
CA LEU A 90 -1.16 8.48 8.34
C LEU A 90 -0.68 9.81 8.93
N PRO A 91 0.17 10.54 8.19
CA PRO A 91 0.69 11.80 8.68
C PRO A 91 -0.42 12.84 8.80
N SER A 92 -0.28 13.74 9.77
CA SER A 92 -1.18 14.87 9.89
C SER A 92 -0.87 15.94 8.83
N ILE A 93 -1.92 16.60 8.32
CA ILE A 93 -1.80 17.71 7.35
C ILE A 93 -1.33 18.98 8.05
N SER A 94 -1.69 19.16 9.32
CA SER A 94 -1.32 20.31 10.14
C SER A 94 -0.69 19.86 11.46
N PRO A 95 0.32 20.57 11.98
CA PRO A 95 0.88 20.28 13.30
C PRO A 95 -0.14 20.30 14.45
N HIS A 96 -1.30 20.92 14.23
CA HIS A 96 -2.37 21.08 15.22
C HIS A 96 -3.49 20.04 15.08
N GLU A 97 -3.45 19.22 14.02
CA GLU A 97 -4.41 18.15 13.80
C GLU A 97 -3.82 16.81 14.28
N PRO A 98 -4.63 15.95 14.94
CA PRO A 98 -4.17 14.65 15.36
C PRO A 98 -3.83 13.76 14.15
N GLU A 99 -2.89 12.84 14.34
CA GLU A 99 -2.64 11.77 13.37
C GLU A 99 -3.93 10.98 13.11
N ARG A 100 -4.14 10.63 11.85
CA ARG A 100 -5.32 9.88 11.42
C ARG A 100 -4.94 8.40 11.33
N THR A 101 -5.67 7.54 12.05
CA THR A 101 -5.52 6.08 11.93
C THR A 101 -6.72 5.48 11.23
N GLU A 102 -6.47 4.82 10.11
CA GLU A 102 -7.46 4.07 9.34
C GLU A 102 -7.31 2.56 9.58
N ILE A 103 -8.43 1.83 9.59
CA ILE A 103 -8.40 0.38 9.71
C ILE A 103 -8.47 -0.25 8.33
N PHE A 104 -7.38 -0.90 7.94
CA PHE A 104 -7.30 -1.75 6.76
C PHE A 104 -7.70 -3.17 7.13
N ARG A 105 -8.86 -3.60 6.63
CA ARG A 105 -9.52 -4.82 7.07
C ARG A 105 -9.30 -5.95 6.09
N HIS A 106 -8.98 -7.12 6.61
CA HIS A 106 -9.04 -8.37 5.87
C HIS A 106 -10.48 -8.83 5.76
N GLY A 107 -10.90 -9.18 4.55
CA GLY A 107 -12.18 -9.77 4.24
C GLY A 107 -11.97 -11.19 3.71
N SER A 108 -12.63 -12.15 4.33
CA SER A 108 -12.91 -13.44 3.69
C SER A 108 -14.40 -13.48 3.38
N SER A 109 -14.76 -13.25 2.12
CA SER A 109 -16.15 -13.45 1.69
C SER A 109 -16.51 -14.94 1.76
N PHE A 110 -17.81 -15.25 1.89
CA PHE A 110 -18.36 -16.61 1.75
C PHE A 110 -17.96 -17.31 0.44
N SER A 111 -17.45 -16.56 -0.55
CA SER A 111 -16.96 -17.06 -1.84
C SER A 111 -15.47 -17.47 -1.87
N PHE A 112 -14.79 -17.56 -0.73
CA PHE A 112 -13.34 -17.90 -0.60
C PHE A 112 -12.38 -16.93 -1.29
N LYS A 113 -12.86 -15.80 -1.82
CA LYS A 113 -12.00 -14.77 -2.41
C LYS A 113 -11.46 -13.88 -1.31
N GLU A 114 -10.15 -13.95 -1.10
CA GLU A 114 -9.43 -13.07 -0.19
C GLU A 114 -9.50 -11.63 -0.70
N THR A 115 -9.96 -10.72 0.17
CA THR A 115 -9.99 -9.29 -0.10
C THR A 115 -9.42 -8.52 1.09
N TYR A 116 -8.97 -7.30 0.82
CA TYR A 116 -8.70 -6.35 1.88
C TYR A 116 -9.32 -5.01 1.51
N TRP A 117 -9.79 -4.24 2.48
CA TRP A 117 -10.45 -2.97 2.18
C TRP A 117 -10.21 -1.91 3.24
N PHE A 118 -10.34 -0.66 2.84
CA PHE A 118 -10.35 0.49 3.73
C PHE A 118 -11.38 1.52 3.26
N GLY A 119 -11.89 2.30 4.21
CA GLY A 119 -12.59 3.54 3.92
C GLY A 119 -11.59 4.70 3.84
N PHE A 120 -11.81 5.66 2.96
CA PHE A 120 -10.99 6.86 2.89
C PHE A 120 -11.81 8.10 2.57
N GLN A 121 -11.38 9.23 3.10
CA GLN A 121 -12.02 10.51 2.83
C GLN A 121 -11.40 11.10 1.56
N VAL A 122 -12.21 11.29 0.52
CA VAL A 122 -11.82 11.91 -0.75
C VAL A 122 -12.68 13.14 -0.95
N GLY A 123 -12.07 14.33 -0.83
CA GLY A 123 -12.81 15.59 -0.74
C GLY A 123 -13.83 15.54 0.41
N TYR A 124 -15.12 15.68 0.09
CA TYR A 124 -16.22 15.64 1.06
C TYR A 124 -16.89 14.27 1.20
N ASN A 125 -16.48 13.26 0.41
CA ASN A 125 -17.09 11.94 0.43
C ASN A 125 -16.21 10.91 1.14
N ALA A 126 -16.84 10.08 1.97
CA ALA A 126 -16.23 8.85 2.45
C ALA A 126 -16.42 7.76 1.40
N GLU A 127 -15.33 7.26 0.85
CA GLU A 127 -15.32 6.26 -0.21
C GLU A 127 -14.67 4.96 0.29
N LYS A 128 -15.03 3.83 -0.33
CA LYS A 128 -14.47 2.52 0.00
C LYS A 128 -13.52 2.07 -1.10
N PHE A 129 -12.41 1.45 -0.72
CA PHE A 129 -11.44 0.86 -1.64
C PHE A 129 -11.17 -0.59 -1.27
N GLU A 130 -11.03 -1.46 -2.26
CA GLU A 130 -10.85 -2.90 -2.04
C GLU A 130 -9.71 -3.47 -2.89
N TRP A 131 -8.72 -4.08 -2.23
CA TRP A 131 -7.73 -4.94 -2.85
C TRP A 131 -8.35 -6.30 -3.16
N ARG A 132 -8.31 -6.69 -4.43
CA ARG A 132 -8.80 -7.97 -4.94
C ARG A 132 -7.66 -8.71 -5.63
N ARG A 133 -7.58 -10.03 -5.42
CA ARG A 133 -6.61 -10.86 -6.15
C ARG A 133 -6.89 -10.76 -7.65
N SER A 134 -5.82 -10.65 -8.44
CA SER A 134 -5.93 -10.61 -9.89
C SER A 134 -4.83 -11.42 -10.58
N SER A 135 -5.19 -11.96 -11.74
CA SER A 135 -4.31 -12.57 -12.74
C SER A 135 -4.68 -12.08 -14.15
N GLY A 136 -5.36 -10.93 -14.24
CA GLY A 136 -5.82 -10.34 -15.50
C GLY A 136 -4.78 -9.40 -16.12
N GLU A 137 -5.13 -8.86 -17.29
CA GLU A 137 -4.28 -7.97 -18.08
C GLU A 137 -3.78 -6.76 -17.28
N GLU A 138 -4.56 -6.25 -16.33
CA GLU A 138 -4.15 -5.12 -15.50
C GLU A 138 -2.87 -5.39 -14.68
N VAL A 139 -2.61 -6.66 -14.35
CA VAL A 139 -1.38 -7.09 -13.65
C VAL A 139 -0.25 -7.41 -14.64
N TRP A 140 -0.60 -7.95 -15.81
CA TRP A 140 0.36 -8.32 -16.85
C TRP A 140 0.97 -7.09 -17.51
N ASP A 141 0.16 -6.05 -17.70
CA ASP A 141 0.54 -4.76 -18.29
C ASP A 141 1.32 -3.87 -17.34
N ALA A 142 1.37 -4.20 -16.04
CA ALA A 142 2.18 -3.45 -15.09
C ALA A 142 3.66 -3.56 -15.46
N PRO A 143 4.45 -2.47 -15.38
CA PRO A 143 5.86 -2.50 -15.74
C PRO A 143 6.63 -3.65 -15.08
N GLY A 144 7.36 -4.40 -15.91
CA GLY A 144 8.13 -5.59 -15.53
C GLY A 144 7.33 -6.89 -15.43
N GLY A 145 6.03 -6.89 -15.73
CA GLY A 145 5.24 -8.07 -16.11
C GLY A 145 5.07 -9.13 -15.02
N GLY A 146 4.09 -8.95 -14.12
CA GLY A 146 3.66 -9.98 -13.17
C GLY A 146 2.61 -10.91 -13.78
N ARG A 147 2.54 -12.18 -13.36
CA ARG A 147 1.45 -13.11 -13.76
C ARG A 147 0.24 -13.07 -12.82
N PHE A 148 0.50 -12.68 -11.58
CA PHE A 148 -0.45 -12.62 -10.47
C PHE A 148 -0.19 -11.38 -9.64
N GLY A 149 -1.20 -10.92 -8.92
CA GLY A 149 -1.09 -9.69 -8.19
C GLY A 149 -2.37 -9.32 -7.45
N TRP A 150 -2.48 -8.04 -7.14
CA TRP A 150 -3.67 -7.44 -6.56
C TRP A 150 -4.03 -6.20 -7.36
N LYS A 151 -5.32 -5.92 -7.46
CA LYS A 151 -5.83 -4.63 -7.94
C LYS A 151 -6.58 -3.94 -6.83
N LEU A 152 -6.38 -2.65 -6.67
CA LEU A 152 -7.16 -1.80 -5.80
C LEU A 152 -8.31 -1.21 -6.63
N VAL A 153 -9.53 -1.48 -6.20
CA VAL A 153 -10.73 -0.95 -6.84
C VAL A 153 -11.39 0.12 -5.98
N ARG A 154 -11.94 1.15 -6.61
CA ARG A 154 -12.78 2.18 -5.97
C ARG A 154 -14.23 1.68 -5.95
N ILE A 155 -14.80 1.54 -4.76
CA ILE A 155 -16.14 1.01 -4.52
C ILE A 155 -17.11 2.17 -4.25
N GLY A 156 -18.01 2.43 -5.20
CA GLY A 156 -19.04 3.46 -5.07
C GLY A 156 -19.41 4.07 -6.43
N ASN A 157 -20.72 4.34 -6.62
CA ASN A 157 -21.39 4.77 -7.86
C ASN A 157 -20.64 4.36 -9.13
N GLY A 158 -20.84 3.09 -9.51
CA GLY A 158 -20.27 2.53 -10.74
C GLY A 158 -20.35 3.56 -11.85
N ALA A 159 -19.18 3.99 -12.34
CA ALA A 159 -19.12 4.42 -13.72
C ALA A 159 -19.49 3.15 -14.48
N GLY A 160 -20.78 2.96 -14.75
CA GLY A 160 -21.36 1.80 -15.42
C GLY A 160 -20.88 1.76 -16.86
N GLY A 161 -19.59 1.53 -17.02
CA GLY A 161 -18.85 1.56 -18.25
C GLY A 161 -18.08 0.26 -18.37
N GLU A 162 -18.00 -0.21 -19.60
CA GLU A 162 -17.12 -1.30 -19.99
C GLU A 162 -15.88 -0.66 -20.62
N GLY A 163 -14.69 -1.15 -20.28
CA GLY A 163 -13.46 -0.61 -20.85
C GLY A 163 -12.20 -0.93 -20.06
N TYR A 164 -11.06 -0.59 -20.64
CA TYR A 164 -9.75 -0.78 -20.00
C TYR A 164 -9.68 -0.04 -18.66
N GLY A 165 -9.24 -0.74 -17.61
CA GLY A 165 -9.17 -0.18 -16.26
C GLY A 165 -10.49 -0.23 -15.47
N ILE A 166 -11.56 -0.80 -16.02
CA ILE A 166 -12.80 -1.09 -15.30
C ILE A 166 -12.93 -2.60 -15.10
N THR A 167 -13.33 -3.03 -13.91
CA THR A 167 -13.57 -4.44 -13.62
C THR A 167 -14.89 -4.92 -14.23
N SER A 168 -15.08 -6.24 -14.33
CA SER A 168 -16.31 -6.84 -14.84
C SER A 168 -17.56 -6.48 -14.04
N ASP A 169 -17.41 -6.05 -12.78
CA ASP A 169 -18.49 -5.52 -11.94
C ASP A 169 -18.62 -3.98 -12.00
N GLY A 170 -18.00 -3.33 -12.98
CA GLY A 170 -18.14 -1.90 -13.25
C GLY A 170 -17.38 -0.99 -12.28
N MET A 171 -16.34 -1.49 -11.62
CA MET A 171 -15.55 -0.72 -10.65
C MET A 171 -14.22 -0.28 -11.26
N GLU A 172 -13.83 0.97 -10.99
CA GLU A 172 -12.56 1.51 -11.45
C GLU A 172 -11.38 0.85 -10.73
N VAL A 173 -10.35 0.45 -11.49
CA VAL A 173 -9.05 0.05 -10.96
C VAL A 173 -8.17 1.29 -10.77
N VAL A 174 -7.85 1.59 -9.51
CA VAL A 174 -7.12 2.80 -9.12
C VAL A 174 -5.67 2.55 -8.72
N ALA A 175 -5.30 1.30 -8.46
CA ALA A 175 -3.91 0.88 -8.33
C ALA A 175 -3.75 -0.61 -8.62
N VAL A 176 -2.53 -1.03 -8.91
CA VAL A 176 -2.16 -2.44 -9.13
C VAL A 176 -0.88 -2.75 -8.37
N TRP A 177 -0.83 -3.95 -7.79
CA TRP A 177 0.38 -4.60 -7.30
C TRP A 177 0.65 -5.83 -8.18
N ALA A 178 1.68 -5.76 -9.00
CA ALA A 178 2.16 -6.90 -9.78
C ALA A 178 3.24 -7.63 -8.98
N ASP A 179 2.94 -8.87 -8.61
CA ASP A 179 3.80 -9.71 -7.79
C ASP A 179 4.85 -10.42 -8.67
N TYR A 180 6.12 -10.37 -8.28
CA TYR A 180 7.21 -11.10 -8.95
C TYR A 180 7.51 -12.45 -8.30
N GLY A 181 6.65 -12.88 -7.38
CA GLY A 181 6.79 -14.09 -6.59
C GLY A 181 7.45 -13.82 -5.26
N LEU A 182 6.84 -14.34 -4.19
CA LEU A 182 7.30 -14.19 -2.80
C LEU A 182 8.70 -14.81 -2.53
N MET A 183 9.23 -15.60 -3.47
CA MET A 183 10.56 -16.21 -3.41
C MET A 183 11.66 -15.36 -4.08
N SER A 184 11.28 -14.31 -4.81
CA SER A 184 12.22 -13.35 -5.39
C SER A 184 12.56 -12.28 -4.36
N PHE A 185 13.69 -12.46 -3.65
CA PHE A 185 14.12 -11.52 -2.59
C PHE A 185 14.89 -10.31 -3.10
N SER A 186 15.13 -10.16 -4.41
CA SER A 186 15.78 -8.97 -4.98
C SER A 186 14.77 -7.98 -5.55
N LYS A 187 13.65 -8.45 -6.08
CA LYS A 187 12.53 -7.65 -6.60
C LYS A 187 11.23 -8.36 -6.22
N ILE A 188 10.40 -7.71 -5.41
CA ILE A 188 9.18 -8.33 -4.87
C ILE A 188 7.93 -7.96 -5.64
N GLY A 189 7.96 -6.87 -6.41
CA GLY A 189 6.86 -6.50 -7.29
C GLY A 189 6.97 -5.09 -7.81
N THR A 190 5.93 -4.69 -8.53
CA THR A 190 5.71 -3.32 -8.99
C THR A 190 4.35 -2.83 -8.50
N PHE A 191 4.36 -1.65 -7.90
CA PHE A 191 3.15 -0.90 -7.59
C PHE A 191 2.92 0.14 -8.68
N GLU A 192 1.69 0.28 -9.16
CA GLU A 192 1.33 1.31 -10.13
C GLU A 192 -0.02 1.92 -9.79
N PHE A 193 -0.08 3.25 -9.78
CA PHE A 193 -1.34 3.99 -9.77
C PHE A 193 -2.02 3.92 -11.14
N ARG A 194 -3.34 3.75 -11.15
CA ARG A 194 -4.19 3.66 -12.35
C ARG A 194 -5.43 4.54 -12.18
N GLY A 195 -6.13 4.83 -13.28
CA GLY A 195 -7.36 5.65 -13.24
C GLY A 195 -7.19 6.94 -12.43
N SER A 196 -8.17 7.23 -11.58
CA SER A 196 -8.18 8.31 -10.60
C SER A 196 -7.01 8.30 -9.62
N GLY A 197 -6.44 7.13 -9.32
CA GLY A 197 -5.21 7.04 -8.53
C GLY A 197 -4.00 7.65 -9.25
N ALA A 198 -3.96 7.62 -10.59
CA ALA A 198 -2.86 8.16 -11.38
C ALA A 198 -3.01 9.65 -11.70
N THR A 199 -4.23 10.20 -11.66
CA THR A 199 -4.48 11.62 -11.94
C THR A 199 -4.18 12.51 -10.73
N GLY A 200 -4.11 11.93 -9.53
CA GLY A 200 -3.92 12.64 -8.27
C GLY A 200 -5.21 13.17 -7.65
N GLU A 201 -6.38 12.93 -8.27
CA GLU A 201 -7.67 13.43 -7.76
C GLU A 201 -8.05 12.88 -6.38
N LEU A 202 -7.54 11.68 -6.03
CA LEU A 202 -7.77 11.05 -4.73
C LEU A 202 -6.88 11.65 -3.62
N GLY A 203 -5.88 12.44 -4.00
CA GLY A 203 -4.99 13.15 -3.09
C GLY A 203 -3.78 12.34 -2.60
N ASN A 204 -2.76 13.05 -2.12
CA ASN A 204 -1.50 12.45 -1.70
C ASN A 204 -1.64 11.60 -0.42
N MET A 205 -2.56 11.95 0.48
CA MET A 205 -2.82 11.13 1.67
C MET A 205 -3.43 9.78 1.32
N TRP A 206 -4.35 9.75 0.35
CA TRP A 206 -4.88 8.50 -0.19
C TRP A 206 -3.77 7.69 -0.87
N SER A 207 -2.87 8.35 -1.59
CA SER A 207 -1.75 7.70 -2.27
C SER A 207 -0.80 7.01 -1.27
N VAL A 208 -0.51 7.66 -0.13
CA VAL A 208 0.24 7.03 0.97
C VAL A 208 -0.52 5.84 1.55
N MET A 209 -1.83 5.97 1.75
CA MET A 209 -2.69 4.87 2.22
C MET A 209 -2.69 3.68 1.24
N ALA A 210 -2.74 3.94 -0.07
CA ALA A 210 -2.70 2.91 -1.10
C ALA A 210 -1.36 2.16 -1.13
N ILE A 211 -0.23 2.88 -1.02
CA ILE A 211 1.10 2.28 -0.93
C ILE A 211 1.23 1.44 0.36
N MET A 212 0.82 2.01 1.51
CA MET A 212 0.88 1.31 2.79
C MET A 212 0.02 0.04 2.80
N SER A 213 -1.22 0.12 2.33
CA SER A 213 -2.11 -1.03 2.27
C SER A 213 -1.58 -2.12 1.33
N CYS A 214 -0.98 -1.76 0.19
CA CYS A 214 -0.30 -2.71 -0.69
C CYS A 214 0.82 -3.47 0.05
N LEU A 215 1.69 -2.75 0.78
CA LEU A 215 2.77 -3.37 1.54
C LEU A 215 2.25 -4.23 2.70
N CYS A 216 1.11 -3.87 3.31
CA CYS A 216 0.43 -4.70 4.30
C CYS A 216 -0.11 -6.01 3.69
N VAL A 217 -0.69 -5.95 2.49
CA VAL A 217 -1.12 -7.15 1.75
C VAL A 217 0.08 -8.08 1.51
N TRP A 218 1.18 -7.53 0.97
CA TRP A 218 2.40 -8.30 0.76
C TRP A 218 2.95 -8.89 2.07
N GLN A 219 2.97 -8.11 3.15
CA GLN A 219 3.38 -8.56 4.48
C GLN A 219 2.54 -9.76 4.94
N ASP A 220 1.21 -9.71 4.81
CA ASP A 220 0.33 -10.82 5.21
C ASP A 220 0.54 -12.09 4.35
N GLN A 221 0.82 -11.93 3.06
CA GLN A 221 1.16 -13.05 2.18
C GLN A 221 2.47 -13.73 2.60
N VAL A 222 3.53 -12.96 2.87
CA VAL A 222 4.82 -13.51 3.34
C VAL A 222 4.65 -14.21 4.69
N ARG A 223 3.90 -13.60 5.60
CA ARG A 223 3.54 -14.17 6.90
C ARG A 223 2.83 -15.52 6.77
N THR A 224 1.83 -15.59 5.89
CA THR A 224 1.05 -16.81 5.63
C THR A 224 1.93 -17.93 5.08
N VAL A 225 2.79 -17.63 4.09
CA VAL A 225 3.73 -18.61 3.52
C VAL A 225 4.76 -19.06 4.55
N THR A 226 5.30 -18.14 5.35
CA THR A 226 6.30 -18.45 6.39
C THR A 226 5.71 -19.33 7.48
N ALA A 227 4.48 -19.05 7.91
CA ALA A 227 3.79 -19.85 8.93
C ALA A 227 3.43 -21.25 8.44
N ALA A 228 3.16 -21.43 7.13
CA ALA A 228 2.88 -22.74 6.54
C ALA A 228 4.15 -23.61 6.35
N ALA A 229 5.33 -23.00 6.36
CA ALA A 229 6.61 -23.69 6.21
C ALA A 229 7.28 -24.07 7.56
N ALA A 230 6.71 -23.61 8.68
CA ALA A 230 7.18 -23.88 10.04
C ALA A 230 6.43 -25.08 10.65
#